data_AF-A0A356B4W7-F1
#
_entry.id   AF-A0A356B4W7-F1
#
_cell.length_a   1.000
_cell.length_b   1.000
_cell.length_c   1.000
_cell.angle_alpha   90.00
_cell.angle_beta   90.00
_cell.angle_gamma   90.00
#
_symmetry.space_group_name_H-M   'P 1'
#
loop_
_entity.id
_entity.type
_entity.pdbx_description
1 polymer ?
#
loop_
_entity_poly.entity_id
_entity_poly.type
_entity_poly.pdbx_seq_one_letter_code
_entity_poly.pdbx_strand_id
1 'polypeptide(L)'
;MKKPFIISISGISGSGKTTVANALKKRLANTEVINFDNISSDLLGRDYCEWSESGADSNEWTLTPIIDEIERLCLDPLKYIILDYPFGTAHSKVGSYVDFSVWVDVPLDIALARRILRDFTRRSEIRRPLKGHASEESFRTPLNHSHPLGLVK
;
A
#
# COMPACT_ATOMS: atom_id res chain seq x y z
N MET A 1 -21.06 0.38 25.63
CA MET A 1 -19.95 -0.42 25.05
C MET A 1 -18.70 0.45 25.00
N LYS A 2 -17.50 -0.13 25.07
CA LYS A 2 -16.24 0.63 24.97
C LYS A 2 -15.98 0.96 23.49
N LYS A 3 -15.58 2.19 23.17
CA LYS A 3 -15.18 2.59 21.80
C LYS A 3 -14.01 1.70 21.34
N PRO A 4 -14.00 1.21 20.09
CA PRO A 4 -12.87 0.45 19.56
C PRO A 4 -11.59 1.29 19.59
N PHE A 5 -10.44 0.64 19.82
CA PHE A 5 -9.13 1.29 19.77
C PHE A 5 -8.63 1.31 18.32
N ILE A 6 -8.31 2.48 17.80
CA ILE A 6 -8.04 2.70 16.37
C ILE A 6 -6.54 2.80 16.13
N ILE A 7 -6.03 1.90 15.29
CA ILE A 7 -4.62 1.80 14.93
C ILE A 7 -4.45 2.19 13.46
N SER A 8 -3.74 3.28 13.18
CA SER A 8 -3.36 3.62 11.80
C SER A 8 -2.10 2.88 11.38
N ILE A 9 -2.11 2.30 10.18
CA ILE A 9 -0.93 1.75 9.50
C ILE A 9 -0.65 2.60 8.26
N SER A 10 0.46 3.34 8.31
CA SER A 10 0.89 4.29 7.28
C SER A 10 2.27 3.93 6.73
N GLY A 11 2.70 4.58 5.65
CA GLY A 11 3.88 4.20 4.89
C GLY A 11 3.74 4.44 3.38
N ILE A 12 4.86 4.47 2.67
CA ILE A 12 4.88 4.68 1.22
C ILE A 12 4.22 3.53 0.43
N SER A 13 3.81 3.80 -0.81
CA SER A 13 3.26 2.76 -1.68
C SER A 13 4.30 1.67 -1.98
N GLY A 14 3.97 0.41 -1.70
CA GLY A 14 4.90 -0.72 -1.78
C GLY A 14 5.63 -1.07 -0.47
N SER A 15 5.44 -0.31 0.62
CA SER A 15 6.09 -0.61 1.91
C SER A 15 5.55 -1.87 2.60
N GLY A 16 4.31 -2.26 2.33
CA GLY A 16 3.67 -3.45 2.91
C GLY A 16 2.63 -3.16 4.00
N LYS A 17 2.14 -1.91 4.12
CA LYS A 17 1.06 -1.52 5.06
C LYS A 17 -0.11 -2.50 5.08
N THR A 18 -0.70 -2.79 3.92
CA THR A 18 -1.85 -3.70 3.78
C THR A 18 -1.53 -5.11 4.26
N THR A 19 -0.29 -5.57 4.09
CA THR A 19 0.16 -6.86 4.63
C THR A 19 0.18 -6.84 6.16
N VAL A 20 0.71 -5.77 6.76
CA VAL A 20 0.73 -5.57 8.22
C VAL A 20 -0.69 -5.47 8.76
N ALA A 21 -1.56 -4.66 8.16
CA ALA A 21 -2.95 -4.48 8.58
C ALA A 21 -3.72 -5.81 8.58
N ASN A 22 -3.59 -6.60 7.51
CA ASN A 22 -4.23 -7.92 7.42
C ASN A 22 -3.64 -8.94 8.41
N ALA A 23 -2.32 -8.88 8.67
CA ALA A 23 -1.69 -9.74 9.67
C ALA A 23 -2.20 -9.40 11.09
N LEU A 24 -2.40 -8.12 11.40
CA LEU A 24 -2.99 -7.67 12.66
C LEU A 24 -4.46 -8.10 12.79
N LYS A 25 -5.28 -7.95 11.74
CA LYS A 25 -6.68 -8.43 11.73
C LYS A 25 -6.80 -9.91 12.08
N LYS A 26 -5.86 -10.75 11.61
CA LYS A 26 -5.82 -12.18 11.91
C LYS A 26 -5.43 -12.52 13.36
N ARG A 27 -4.75 -11.60 14.06
CA ARG A 27 -4.22 -11.82 15.42
C ARG A 27 -5.05 -11.15 16.52
N LEU A 28 -5.72 -10.06 16.20
CA LEU A 28 -6.52 -9.28 17.15
C LEU A 28 -7.99 -9.67 17.04
N ALA A 29 -8.58 -10.17 18.13
CA ALA A 29 -10.00 -10.52 18.18
C ALA A 29 -10.91 -9.28 18.04
N ASN A 30 -12.05 -9.45 17.36
CA ASN A 30 -13.05 -8.41 17.10
C ASN A 30 -12.43 -7.16 16.44
N THR A 31 -11.78 -7.38 15.29
CA THR A 31 -11.04 -6.35 14.57
C THR A 31 -11.52 -6.25 13.13
N GLU A 32 -11.76 -5.03 12.67
CA GLU A 32 -12.00 -4.73 11.26
C GLU A 32 -10.90 -3.84 10.68
N VAL A 33 -10.75 -3.90 9.35
CA VAL A 33 -9.75 -3.11 8.60
C VAL A 33 -10.49 -2.22 7.62
N ILE A 34 -10.26 -0.91 7.73
CA ILE A 34 -10.63 0.07 6.71
C ILE A 34 -9.41 0.22 5.79
N ASN A 35 -9.58 -0.08 4.51
CA ASN A 35 -8.54 0.05 3.50
C ASN A 35 -8.83 1.26 2.62
N PHE A 36 -7.92 2.23 2.63
CA PHE A 36 -8.04 3.46 1.85
C PHE A 36 -8.18 3.22 0.34
N ASP A 37 -7.35 2.34 -0.21
CA ASP A 37 -7.33 2.05 -1.66
C ASP A 37 -8.65 1.43 -2.17
N ASN A 38 -9.42 0.76 -1.29
CA ASN A 38 -10.73 0.20 -1.65
C ASN A 38 -11.85 1.25 -1.73
N ILE A 39 -11.63 2.43 -1.16
CA ILE A 39 -12.62 3.51 -1.07
C ILE A 39 -12.26 4.65 -2.04
N SER A 40 -10.98 4.76 -2.42
CA SER A 40 -10.46 5.92 -3.16
C SER A 40 -10.38 5.69 -4.68
N SER A 41 -11.19 6.40 -5.46
CA SER A 41 -10.82 6.75 -6.84
C SER A 41 -10.73 8.25 -7.09
N ASP A 42 -11.26 9.12 -6.19
CA ASP A 42 -11.26 10.57 -6.41
C ASP A 42 -11.40 11.41 -5.11
N LEU A 43 -10.68 11.05 -4.05
CA LEU A 43 -10.82 11.73 -2.75
C LEU A 43 -10.04 13.06 -2.67
N LEU A 44 -9.10 13.32 -3.58
CA LEU A 44 -8.28 14.54 -3.61
C LEU A 44 -8.92 15.63 -4.48
N GLY A 45 -9.68 15.27 -5.52
CA GLY A 45 -10.33 16.25 -6.42
C GLY A 45 -9.36 17.09 -7.26
N ARG A 46 -8.05 16.76 -7.27
CA ARG A 46 -7.02 17.39 -8.11
C ARG A 46 -5.85 16.44 -8.37
N ASP A 47 -4.93 16.85 -9.25
CA ASP A 47 -3.74 16.06 -9.59
C ASP A 47 -2.83 15.82 -8.38
N TYR A 48 -2.32 14.59 -8.28
CA TYR A 48 -1.46 14.15 -7.19
C TYR A 48 -0.08 14.81 -7.20
N CYS A 49 0.49 15.05 -8.39
CA CYS A 49 1.81 15.66 -8.51
C CYS A 49 1.74 17.13 -8.09
N GLU A 50 0.73 17.86 -8.58
CA GLU A 50 0.51 19.24 -8.16
C GLU A 50 0.31 19.37 -6.64
N TRP A 51 -0.52 18.50 -6.05
CA TRP A 51 -0.73 18.46 -4.60
C TRP A 51 0.57 18.17 -3.84
N SER A 52 1.38 17.25 -4.35
CA SER A 52 2.68 16.93 -3.74
C SER A 52 3.65 18.12 -3.82
N GLU A 53 3.68 18.83 -4.94
CA GLU A 53 4.53 20.00 -5.15
C GLU A 53 4.05 21.22 -4.33
N SER A 54 2.77 21.30 -4.02
CA SER A 54 2.20 22.35 -3.16
C SER A 54 2.34 22.08 -1.65
N GLY A 55 3.13 21.07 -1.25
CA GLY A 55 3.43 20.78 0.15
C GLY A 55 2.68 19.59 0.73
N ALA A 56 1.88 18.88 -0.08
CA ALA A 56 1.22 17.64 0.28
C ALA A 56 0.34 17.73 1.54
N ASP A 57 -0.47 18.79 1.68
CA ASP A 57 -1.37 18.92 2.83
C ASP A 57 -2.44 17.83 2.80
N SER A 58 -2.39 16.94 3.78
CA SER A 58 -3.38 15.88 3.94
C SER A 58 -4.81 16.39 4.12
N ASN A 59 -5.01 17.62 4.61
CA ASN A 59 -6.35 18.18 4.85
C ASN A 59 -7.06 18.65 3.57
N GLU A 60 -6.37 18.70 2.43
CA GLU A 60 -7.01 18.92 1.12
C GLU A 60 -7.87 17.72 0.67
N TRP A 61 -7.64 16.55 1.27
CA TRP A 61 -8.38 15.33 0.93
C TRP A 61 -9.79 15.31 1.53
N THR A 62 -10.80 15.05 0.71
CA THR A 62 -12.17 14.85 1.16
C THR A 62 -12.38 13.41 1.61
N LEU A 63 -12.12 13.15 2.89
CA LEU A 63 -12.14 11.81 3.48
C LEU A 63 -13.45 11.44 4.20
N THR A 64 -14.56 12.10 3.87
CA THR A 64 -15.89 11.77 4.41
C THR A 64 -16.21 10.28 4.31
N PRO A 65 -15.95 9.57 3.19
CA PRO A 65 -16.21 8.12 3.11
C PRO A 65 -15.44 7.27 4.13
N ILE A 66 -14.23 7.71 4.53
CA ILE A 66 -13.42 7.04 5.56
C ILE A 66 -14.01 7.33 6.95
N ILE A 67 -14.40 8.59 7.19
CA ILE A 67 -15.00 9.02 8.46
C ILE A 67 -16.32 8.27 8.69
N ASP A 68 -17.19 8.22 7.68
CA ASP A 68 -18.48 7.53 7.76
C ASP A 68 -18.29 6.04 8.09
N GLU A 69 -17.28 5.38 7.49
CA GLU A 69 -16.99 3.98 7.78
C GLU A 69 -16.41 3.76 9.18
N ILE A 70 -15.55 4.67 9.68
CA ILE A 70 -15.07 4.64 11.07
C ILE A 70 -16.27 4.73 12.03
N GLU A 71 -17.17 5.69 11.81
CA GLU A 71 -18.33 5.92 12.66
C GLU A 71 -19.30 4.75 12.61
N ARG A 72 -19.54 4.16 11.43
CA ARG A 72 -20.35 2.95 11.26
C ARG A 72 -19.77 1.78 12.06
N LEU A 73 -18.46 1.52 11.95
CA LEU A 73 -17.80 0.43 12.67
C LEU A 73 -17.74 0.67 14.19
N CYS A 74 -17.80 1.92 14.65
CA CYS A 74 -17.87 2.22 16.09
C CYS A 74 -19.21 1.78 16.73
N LEU A 75 -20.23 1.47 15.93
CA LEU A 75 -21.50 0.91 16.41
C LEU A 75 -21.42 -0.62 16.62
N ASP A 76 -20.45 -1.28 15.99
CA ASP A 76 -20.23 -2.72 16.10
C ASP A 76 -19.47 -3.07 17.39
N PRO A 77 -19.59 -4.31 17.92
CA PRO A 77 -18.91 -4.74 19.16
C PRO A 77 -17.41 -5.04 18.93
N LEU A 78 -16.71 -4.13 18.27
CA LEU A 78 -15.28 -4.23 17.94
C LEU A 78 -14.40 -3.80 19.10
N LYS A 79 -13.25 -4.47 19.22
CA LYS A 79 -12.17 -4.05 20.12
C LYS A 79 -11.18 -3.14 19.41
N TYR A 80 -10.95 -3.38 18.12
CA TYR A 80 -9.98 -2.64 17.32
C TYR A 80 -10.52 -2.29 15.95
N ILE A 81 -10.10 -1.14 15.44
CA ILE A 81 -10.22 -0.81 14.01
C ILE A 81 -8.81 -0.53 13.51
N ILE A 82 -8.44 -1.17 12.42
CA ILE A 82 -7.16 -0.93 11.75
C ILE A 82 -7.43 -0.05 10.53
N LEU A 83 -6.75 1.08 10.47
CA LEU A 83 -6.87 2.04 9.38
C LEU A 83 -5.63 1.94 8.48
N ASP A 84 -5.73 1.17 7.39
CA ASP A 84 -4.70 1.05 6.35
C ASP A 84 -4.80 2.26 5.41
N TYR A 85 -3.98 3.28 5.70
CA TYR A 85 -4.21 4.67 5.32
C TYR A 85 -2.91 5.46 5.29
N PRO A 86 -2.64 6.29 4.27
CA PRO A 86 -1.32 6.84 4.07
C PRO A 86 -0.93 7.96 5.05
N PHE A 87 -1.89 8.64 5.69
CA PHE A 87 -1.61 9.89 6.41
C PHE A 87 -1.38 9.74 7.92
N GLY A 88 -1.49 8.55 8.49
CA GLY A 88 -1.32 8.38 9.94
C GLY A 88 -2.31 9.26 10.71
N THR A 89 -1.77 10.23 11.48
CA THR A 89 -2.52 11.24 12.23
C THR A 89 -2.55 12.62 11.58
N ALA A 90 -1.94 12.80 10.39
CA ALA A 90 -1.70 14.11 9.80
C ALA A 90 -3.00 14.83 9.35
N HIS A 91 -3.99 14.07 8.85
CA HIS A 91 -5.27 14.65 8.48
C HIS A 91 -6.06 14.98 9.75
N SER A 92 -6.40 16.25 9.99
CA SER A 92 -7.00 16.73 11.24
C SER A 92 -8.26 15.95 11.67
N LYS A 93 -9.21 15.75 10.74
CA LYS A 93 -10.46 15.02 11.04
C LYS A 93 -10.22 13.54 11.33
N VAL A 94 -9.64 12.79 10.39
CA VAL A 94 -9.38 11.34 10.56
C VAL A 94 -8.41 11.06 11.71
N GLY A 95 -7.35 11.87 11.84
CA GLY A 95 -6.35 11.76 12.89
C GLY A 95 -6.93 11.89 14.30
N SER A 96 -8.03 12.65 14.48
CA SER A 96 -8.72 12.75 15.78
C SER A 96 -9.33 11.44 16.29
N TYR A 97 -9.52 10.45 15.40
CA TYR A 97 -10.01 9.12 15.77
C TYR A 97 -8.88 8.15 16.12
N VAL A 98 -7.64 8.42 15.69
CA VAL A 98 -6.51 7.49 15.78
C VAL A 98 -5.90 7.50 17.18
N ASP A 99 -5.93 6.35 17.87
CA ASP A 99 -5.34 6.20 19.20
C ASP A 99 -3.85 5.83 19.12
N PHE A 100 -3.44 5.13 18.06
CA PHE A 100 -2.04 4.74 17.84
C PHE A 100 -1.70 4.71 16.36
N SER A 101 -0.51 5.19 16.00
CA SER A 101 -0.06 5.26 14.60
C SER A 101 1.24 4.51 14.41
N VAL A 102 1.29 3.67 13.39
CA VAL A 102 2.47 2.90 12.96
C VAL A 102 2.87 3.36 11.58
N TRP A 103 4.13 3.76 11.42
CA TRP A 103 4.74 4.02 10.14
C TRP A 103 5.59 2.81 9.72
N VAL A 104 5.28 2.22 8.57
CA VAL A 104 6.04 1.12 7.97
C VAL A 104 7.20 1.72 7.17
N ASP A 105 8.33 1.89 7.85
CA ASP A 105 9.55 2.44 7.26
C ASP A 105 10.26 1.43 6.36
N VAL A 106 10.32 1.73 5.07
CA VAL A 106 10.95 0.89 4.05
C VAL A 106 11.67 1.82 3.07
N PRO A 107 12.95 1.54 2.74
CA PRO A 107 13.67 2.29 1.71
C PRO A 107 12.90 2.39 0.39
N LEU A 108 12.96 3.55 -0.24
CA LEU A 108 12.14 3.88 -1.41
C LEU A 108 12.39 2.94 -2.60
N ASP A 109 13.65 2.58 -2.82
CA ASP A 109 14.08 1.63 -3.86
C ASP A 109 13.47 0.23 -3.63
N ILE A 110 13.47 -0.26 -2.39
CA ILE A 110 12.85 -1.53 -2.02
C ILE A 110 11.32 -1.47 -2.19
N ALA A 111 10.67 -0.40 -1.75
CA ALA A 111 9.23 -0.23 -1.91
C ALA A 111 8.83 -0.13 -3.39
N LEU A 112 9.62 0.58 -4.20
CA LEU A 112 9.44 0.69 -5.65
C LEU A 112 9.62 -0.67 -6.32
N ALA A 113 10.70 -1.40 -6.03
CA ALA A 113 10.94 -2.72 -6.58
C ALA A 113 9.78 -3.68 -6.27
N ARG A 114 9.29 -3.69 -5.02
CA ARG A 114 8.11 -4.48 -4.63
C ARG A 114 6.87 -4.10 -5.43
N ARG A 115 6.63 -2.80 -5.63
CA ARG A 115 5.47 -2.32 -6.38
C ARG A 115 5.56 -2.71 -7.86
N ILE A 116 6.72 -2.52 -8.49
CA ILE A 116 6.98 -2.97 -9.86
C ILE A 116 6.68 -4.47 -9.97
N LEU A 117 7.32 -5.31 -9.15
CA LEU A 117 7.12 -6.76 -9.21
C LEU A 117 5.65 -7.16 -9.02
N ARG A 118 4.94 -6.53 -8.08
CA ARG A 118 3.50 -6.75 -7.84
C ARG A 118 2.65 -6.37 -9.05
N ASP A 119 2.90 -5.21 -9.64
CA ASP A 119 2.06 -4.69 -10.72
C ASP A 119 2.33 -5.44 -12.05
N PHE A 120 3.59 -5.84 -12.29
CA PHE A 120 3.98 -6.71 -13.40
C PHE A 120 3.43 -8.14 -13.27
N THR A 121 3.38 -8.70 -12.05
CA THR A 121 2.81 -10.04 -11.85
C THR A 121 1.28 -10.06 -11.92
N ARG A 122 0.61 -8.94 -11.60
CA ARG A 122 -0.85 -8.81 -11.71
C ARG A 122 -1.35 -8.50 -13.13
N ARG A 123 -0.48 -7.96 -13.99
CA ARG A 123 -0.82 -7.60 -15.38
C ARG A 123 -0.22 -8.61 -16.34
N SER A 124 -0.98 -9.65 -16.70
CA SER A 124 -0.61 -10.58 -17.76
C SER A 124 -0.50 -9.92 -19.15
N GLU A 125 -1.01 -8.69 -19.35
CA GLU A 125 -1.29 -8.16 -20.69
C GLU A 125 -0.59 -6.84 -21.09
N ILE A 126 0.23 -6.20 -20.25
CA ILE A 126 0.97 -4.99 -20.67
C ILE A 126 2.43 -5.32 -20.95
N ARG A 127 2.65 -6.19 -21.94
CA ARG A 127 3.91 -6.21 -22.70
C ARG A 127 3.85 -5.12 -23.78
N ARG A 128 3.99 -3.86 -23.37
CA ARG A 128 4.61 -2.87 -24.26
C ARG A 128 6.02 -2.67 -23.73
N PRO A 129 7.07 -3.16 -24.43
CA PRO A 129 8.43 -2.82 -24.07
C PRO A 129 8.51 -1.30 -24.00
N LEU A 130 9.13 -0.78 -22.95
CA LEU A 130 9.58 0.61 -22.92
C LEU A 130 10.45 0.79 -24.17
N LYS A 131 9.91 1.41 -25.22
CA LYS A 131 10.68 1.86 -26.38
C LYS A 131 11.49 3.08 -25.93
N GLY A 132 12.52 2.83 -25.14
CA GLY A 132 13.56 3.76 -24.79
C GLY A 132 14.88 3.19 -25.28
N HIS A 133 15.34 3.68 -26.42
CA HIS A 133 16.73 3.70 -26.92
C HIS A 133 17.77 2.76 -26.28
N ALA A 134 17.51 1.46 -26.29
CA ALA A 134 18.54 0.43 -26.19
C ALA A 134 18.27 -0.54 -27.32
N SER A 135 19.21 -0.66 -28.26
CA SER A 135 19.14 -1.63 -29.35
C SER A 135 18.90 -3.03 -28.79
N GLU A 136 17.99 -3.78 -29.42
CA GLU A 136 17.58 -5.15 -29.08
C GLU A 136 18.72 -6.19 -29.09
N GLU A 137 19.96 -5.77 -29.34
CA GLU A 137 21.11 -6.64 -29.55
C GLU A 137 21.82 -7.05 -28.25
N SER A 138 21.54 -6.40 -27.12
CA SER A 138 22.30 -6.62 -25.87
C SER A 138 21.78 -7.75 -24.96
N PHE A 139 20.66 -8.41 -25.29
CA PHE A 139 20.05 -9.43 -24.42
C PHE A 139 20.02 -10.86 -24.99
N ARG A 140 20.71 -11.15 -26.10
CA ARG A 140 20.91 -12.53 -26.56
C ARG A 140 22.26 -13.07 -26.08
N THR A 141 22.30 -13.57 -24.86
CA THR A 141 23.22 -14.67 -24.52
C THR A 141 22.37 -15.86 -24.07
N PRO A 142 22.37 -16.99 -24.79
CA PRO A 142 21.67 -18.17 -24.32
C PRO A 142 22.46 -18.79 -23.16
N LEU A 143 21.91 -18.70 -21.95
CA LEU A 143 22.18 -19.65 -20.87
C LEU A 143 21.59 -20.99 -21.31
N ASN A 144 22.36 -21.78 -22.06
CA ASN A 144 21.99 -23.15 -22.36
C ASN A 144 23.23 -24.02 -22.60
N HIS A 145 23.86 -24.45 -21.51
CA HIS A 145 24.63 -25.70 -21.50
C HIS A 145 24.24 -26.48 -20.25
N SER A 146 23.28 -27.37 -20.44
CA SER A 146 23.04 -28.56 -19.65
C SER A 146 24.31 -29.41 -19.57
N HIS A 147 24.65 -29.84 -18.35
CA HIS A 147 25.58 -30.93 -18.08
C HIS A 147 25.16 -32.22 -18.81
N PRO A 148 26.15 -33.07 -19.12
CA PRO A 148 26.13 -34.39 -18.51
C PRO A 148 27.44 -34.70 -17.76
N LEU A 149 27.26 -35.26 -16.57
CA LEU A 149 28.27 -35.98 -15.81
C LEU A 149 28.68 -37.27 -16.56
N GLY A 150 29.98 -37.57 -16.56
CA GLY A 150 30.51 -38.94 -16.56
C GLY A 150 31.21 -39.39 -17.84
N LEU A 151 32.54 -39.51 -17.80
CA LEU A 151 33.21 -40.82 -17.72
C LEU A 151 34.70 -40.66 -17.45
N VAL A 152 35.10 -41.36 -16.39
CA VAL A 152 36.45 -41.63 -15.94
C VAL A 152 37.14 -42.56 -16.93
N LYS A 153 38.31 -42.18 -17.43
CA LYS A 153 39.54 -42.99 -17.47
C LYS A 153 40.71 -42.14 -17.92
#